data_AF-A0A6N0NUH9-F1
#
_entry.id   AF-A0A6N0NUH9-F1
#
_cell.length_a   1.000
_cell.length_b   1.000
_cell.length_c   1.000
_cell.angle_alpha   90.00
_cell.angle_beta   90.00
_cell.angle_gamma   90.00
#
_symmetry.space_group_name_H-M   'P 1'
#
loop_
_entity.id
_entity.type
_entity.pdbx_description
1 polymer ?
#
loop_
_entity_poly.entity_id
_entity_poly.type
_entity_poly.pdbx_seq_one_letter_code
_entity_poly.pdbx_strand_id
1 'polypeptide(L)'
;MPTVHLSIPEWMYEELKRKAEDMGIQVTDLVKFYIKSGMEGKEESPSKENTEKVEESIAYLEARVAQLDLLVMELVKKLKVLEEEDEEEQVEIERS
;
A
#
# COMPACT_ATOMS: atom_id res chain seq x y z
N MET A 1 -8.16 24.19 26.22
CA MET A 1 -8.78 22.96 25.67
C MET A 1 -10.12 22.76 26.34
N PRO A 2 -11.22 22.62 25.59
CA PRO A 2 -12.47 22.14 26.18
C PRO A 2 -12.28 20.71 26.68
N THR A 3 -12.83 20.39 27.85
CA THR A 3 -12.82 19.03 28.39
C THR A 3 -14.15 18.39 28.03
N VAL A 4 -14.11 17.21 27.41
CA VAL A 4 -15.30 16.43 27.03
C VAL A 4 -15.34 15.20 27.91
N HIS A 5 -16.46 15.00 28.62
CA HIS A 5 -16.71 13.78 29.37
C HIS A 5 -17.59 12.86 28.51
N LEU A 6 -17.06 11.67 28.20
CA LEU A 6 -17.76 10.65 27.43
C LEU A 6 -18.25 9.56 28.38
N SER A 7 -19.57 9.34 28.42
CA SER A 7 -20.17 8.22 29.12
C SER A 7 -20.31 7.05 28.16
N ILE A 8 -19.33 6.15 28.16
CA ILE A 8 -19.31 4.94 27.32
C ILE A 8 -19.30 3.69 28.21
N PRO A 9 -19.91 2.58 27.76
CA PRO A 9 -19.82 1.30 28.45
C PRO A 9 -18.37 0.82 28.58
N GLU A 10 -18.06 0.08 29.64
CA GLU A 10 -16.71 -0.42 29.94
C GLU A 10 -16.13 -1.28 28.80
N TRP A 11 -16.95 -2.16 28.23
CA TRP A 11 -16.56 -2.99 27.07
C TRP A 11 -16.12 -2.16 25.86
N MET A 12 -16.76 -1.00 25.64
CA MET A 12 -16.44 -0.13 24.51
C MET A 12 -15.14 0.65 24.75
N TYR A 13 -14.87 1.02 26.00
CA TYR A 13 -13.60 1.62 26.37
C TYR A 13 -12.44 0.64 26.20
N GLU A 14 -12.62 -0.62 26.61
CA GLU A 14 -11.61 -1.67 26.40
C GLU A 14 -11.29 -1.89 24.92
N GLU A 15 -12.32 -1.90 24.07
CA GLU A 15 -12.15 -2.03 22.63
C GLU A 15 -11.37 -0.84 22.03
N LEU A 16 -11.72 0.38 22.43
CA LEU A 16 -11.01 1.59 22.00
C LEU A 16 -9.55 1.57 22.48
N LYS A 17 -9.31 1.11 23.69
CA LYS A 17 -7.97 0.98 24.25
C LYS A 17 -7.13 -0.02 23.47
N ARG A 18 -7.69 -1.21 23.19
CA ARG A 18 -7.02 -2.26 22.42
C ARG A 18 -6.64 -1.78 21.02
N LYS A 19 -7.58 -1.14 20.31
CA LYS A 19 -7.31 -0.57 18.98
C LYS A 19 -6.26 0.53 19.01
N ALA A 20 -6.25 1.37 20.04
CA ALA A 20 -5.24 2.41 20.19
C ALA A 20 -3.85 1.80 20.44
N GLU A 21 -3.76 0.75 21.26
CA GLU A 21 -2.52 0.00 21.52
C GLU A 21 -1.99 -0.69 20.26
N ASP A 22 -2.86 -1.36 19.49
CA ASP A 22 -2.50 -2.01 18.22
C ASP A 22 -1.95 -1.01 17.19
N MET A 23 -2.47 0.23 17.20
CA MET A 23 -2.03 1.31 16.32
C MET A 23 -0.86 2.12 16.88
N GLY A 24 -0.43 1.87 18.12
CA GLY A 24 0.64 2.62 18.80
C GLY A 24 0.28 4.08 19.09
N ILE A 25 -1.01 4.42 19.24
CA ILE A 25 -1.51 5.79 19.46
C ILE A 25 -2.22 5.92 20.81
N GLN A 26 -2.42 7.16 21.27
CA GLN A 26 -3.18 7.43 22.48
C GLN A 26 -4.69 7.25 22.23
N VAL A 27 -5.40 6.64 23.18
CA VAL A 27 -6.88 6.45 23.11
C VAL A 27 -7.61 7.75 22.82
N THR A 28 -7.13 8.87 23.37
CA THR A 28 -7.67 10.21 23.12
C THR A 28 -7.62 10.59 21.64
N ASP A 29 -6.53 10.27 20.95
CA ASP A 29 -6.37 10.62 19.53
C ASP A 29 -7.21 9.71 18.63
N LEU A 30 -7.37 8.44 19.01
CA LEU A 30 -8.32 7.54 18.37
C LEU A 30 -9.77 8.03 18.52
N VAL A 31 -10.16 8.50 19.72
CA VAL A 31 -11.49 9.06 19.97
C VAL A 31 -11.71 10.34 19.17
N LYS A 32 -10.72 11.24 19.09
CA LYS A 32 -10.78 12.42 18.22
C LYS A 32 -10.95 12.03 16.76
N PHE A 33 -10.23 11.00 16.30
CA PHE A 33 -10.34 10.50 14.94
C PHE A 33 -11.75 10.00 14.64
N TYR A 34 -12.32 9.18 15.52
CA TYR A 34 -13.70 8.69 15.34
C TYR A 34 -14.75 9.81 15.39
N ILE A 35 -14.60 10.79 16.28
CA ILE A 35 -15.49 11.97 16.32
C ILE A 35 -15.36 12.76 15.02
N LYS A 36 -14.12 13.01 14.57
CA LYS A 36 -13.85 13.73 13.32
C LYS A 36 -14.43 12.99 12.12
N SER A 37 -14.16 11.70 11.95
CA SER A 37 -14.73 10.88 10.87
C SER A 37 -16.26 10.75 10.95
N GLY A 38 -16.82 10.71 12.16
CA GLY A 38 -18.27 10.68 12.37
C GLY A 38 -18.96 12.02 12.09
N MET A 39 -18.26 13.14 12.26
CA MET A 39 -18.73 14.48 11.90
C MET A 39 -18.54 14.76 10.41
N GLU A 40 -17.40 14.37 9.84
CA GLU A 40 -17.12 14.44 8.40
C GLU A 40 -18.12 13.57 7.61
N GLY A 41 -18.49 12.39 8.14
CA GLY A 41 -19.54 11.55 7.57
C GLY A 41 -20.95 12.14 7.59
N LYS A 42 -21.18 13.27 8.29
CA LYS A 42 -22.47 13.99 8.31
C LYS A 42 -22.47 15.29 7.51
N GLU A 43 -21.33 15.92 7.27
CA GLU A 43 -21.30 17.22 6.58
C GLU A 43 -20.90 17.16 5.11
N GLU A 44 -20.01 16.27 4.68
CA GLU A 44 -19.67 16.16 3.25
C GLU A 44 -19.19 14.75 3.01
N SER A 45 -19.74 14.03 2.03
CA SER A 45 -19.24 12.72 1.61
C SER A 45 -17.82 12.82 1.03
N PRO A 46 -16.74 12.50 1.79
CA PRO A 46 -15.36 12.56 1.29
C PRO A 46 -14.91 11.17 0.81
N SER A 47 -15.80 10.18 0.92
CA SER A 47 -15.55 8.77 0.63
C SER A 47 -15.35 8.58 -0.86
N LYS A 48 -16.10 9.29 -1.71
CA LYS A 48 -15.95 9.16 -3.17
C LYS A 48 -14.63 9.72 -3.67
N GLU A 49 -14.22 10.90 -3.21
CA GLU A 49 -12.98 11.52 -3.72
C GLU A 49 -11.72 10.77 -3.25
N ASN A 50 -11.71 10.25 -2.01
CA ASN A 50 -10.62 9.40 -1.54
C ASN A 50 -10.63 8.02 -2.21
N THR A 51 -11.81 7.43 -2.44
CA THR A 51 -11.91 6.16 -3.17
C THR A 51 -11.47 6.33 -4.63
N GLU A 52 -11.88 7.40 -5.32
CA GLU A 52 -11.46 7.70 -6.70
C GLU A 52 -9.94 7.90 -6.80
N LYS A 53 -9.31 8.63 -5.87
CA LYS A 53 -7.84 8.79 -5.83
C LYS A 53 -7.11 7.48 -5.56
N VAL A 54 -7.68 6.61 -4.73
CA VAL A 54 -7.12 5.29 -4.44
C VAL A 54 -7.26 4.37 -5.66
N GLU A 55 -8.42 4.38 -6.33
CA GLU A 55 -8.65 3.62 -7.57
C GLU A 55 -7.73 4.09 -8.70
N GLU A 56 -7.54 5.40 -8.87
CA GLU A 56 -6.59 5.96 -9.85
C GLU A 56 -5.14 5.55 -9.53
N SER A 57 -4.76 5.61 -8.25
CA SER A 57 -3.43 5.17 -7.80
C SER A 57 -3.21 3.68 -8.04
N ILE A 58 -4.23 2.84 -7.82
CA ILE A 58 -4.18 1.40 -8.09
C ILE A 58 -4.00 1.15 -9.59
N ALA A 59 -4.82 1.76 -10.44
CA ALA A 59 -4.73 1.61 -11.88
C ALA A 59 -3.36 2.05 -12.43
N TYR A 60 -2.80 3.15 -11.90
CA TYR A 60 -1.45 3.58 -12.24
C TYR A 60 -0.39 2.56 -11.81
N LEU A 61 -0.48 2.03 -10.60
CA LEU A 61 0.47 1.02 -10.10
C LEU A 61 0.38 -0.27 -10.91
N GLU A 62 -0.81 -0.74 -11.26
CA GLU A 62 -1.02 -1.92 -12.10
C GLU A 62 -0.36 -1.75 -13.48
N ALA A 63 -0.55 -0.58 -14.11
CA ALA A 63 0.10 -0.27 -15.39
C ALA A 63 1.63 -0.24 -15.27
N ARG A 64 2.17 0.30 -14.17
CA ARG A 64 3.62 0.32 -13.91
C ARG A 64 4.18 -1.09 -13.67
N VAL A 65 3.45 -1.96 -13.00
CA VAL A 65 3.83 -3.37 -12.81
C VAL A 65 3.86 -4.10 -14.16
N ALA A 66 2.83 -3.93 -14.99
CA ALA A 66 2.81 -4.54 -16.32
C ALA A 66 3.98 -4.07 -17.21
N GLN A 67 4.37 -2.79 -17.11
CA GLN A 67 5.56 -2.27 -17.79
C GLN A 67 6.85 -2.91 -17.28
N LEU A 68 6.98 -3.10 -15.97
CA LEU A 68 8.13 -3.76 -15.36
C LEU A 68 8.22 -5.23 -15.79
N ASP A 69 7.10 -5.95 -15.85
CA ASP A 69 7.08 -7.35 -16.30
C ASP A 69 7.62 -7.48 -17.73
N LEU A 70 7.21 -6.59 -18.64
CA LEU A 70 7.71 -6.57 -20.02
C LEU A 70 9.22 -6.31 -20.08
N LEU A 71 9.71 -5.33 -19.31
CA LEU A 71 11.14 -5.02 -19.22
C LEU A 71 11.95 -6.20 -18.69
N VAL A 72 11.44 -6.87 -17.65
CA VAL A 72 12.09 -8.07 -17.08
C VAL A 72 12.13 -9.19 -18.11
N MET A 73 11.04 -9.46 -18.82
CA MET A 73 11.02 -10.46 -19.88
C MET A 73 12.03 -10.15 -21.00
N GLU A 74 12.15 -8.88 -21.41
CA GLU A 74 13.12 -8.47 -22.42
C GLU A 74 14.56 -8.66 -21.94
N LEU A 75 14.85 -8.29 -20.69
CA LEU A 75 16.17 -8.48 -20.09
C LEU A 75 16.54 -9.97 -19.98
N VAL A 76 15.60 -10.81 -19.53
CA VAL A 76 15.81 -12.27 -19.49
C VAL A 76 16.09 -12.83 -20.88
N LYS A 77 15.38 -12.35 -21.91
CA LYS A 77 15.63 -12.77 -23.29
C LYS A 77 17.02 -12.36 -23.77
N LYS A 78 17.46 -11.13 -23.48
CA LYS A 78 18.80 -10.66 -23.84
C LYS A 78 19.89 -11.43 -23.12
N LEU A 79 19.71 -11.75 -21.84
CA LEU A 79 20.66 -12.57 -21.09
C LEU A 79 20.82 -13.95 -21.71
N LYS A 80 19.74 -14.61 -22.11
CA LYS A 80 19.83 -15.91 -22.78
C LYS A 80 20.60 -15.87 -24.10
N VAL A 81 20.37 -14.82 -24.91
CA VAL A 81 21.11 -14.66 -26.17
C VAL A 81 22.59 -14.46 -25.90
N LEU A 82 22.95 -13.64 -24.91
CA LEU A 82 24.34 -13.43 -24.52
C LEU A 82 24.99 -14.71 -23.96
N GLU A 83 24.26 -15.50 -23.16
CA GLU A 83 24.72 -16.80 -22.68
C GLU A 83 24.96 -17.78 -23.84
N GLU A 84 24.08 -17.82 -24.84
CA GLU A 84 24.24 -18.66 -26.03
C GLU A 84 25.44 -18.22 -26.89
N GLU A 85 25.64 -16.91 -27.08
CA GLU A 85 26.80 -16.35 -27.80
C GLU A 85 28.13 -16.65 -27.06
N ASP A 86 28.16 -16.52 -25.73
CA ASP A 86 29.34 -16.86 -24.90
C ASP A 86 29.67 -18.36 -24.93
N GLU A 87 28.67 -19.24 -25.02
CA GLU A 87 28.87 -20.68 -25.15
C GLU A 87 29.45 -21.04 -26.53
N GLU A 88 28.97 -20.41 -27.62
CA GLU A 88 29.48 -20.65 -28.97
C GLU A 88 30.95 -20.20 -29.13
N GLU A 89 31.33 -19.03 -28.60
CA GLU A 89 32.71 -18.55 -28.64
C GLU A 89 33.66 -19.48 -27.86
N GLN A 90 33.25 -19.99 -26.69
CA GLN A 90 34.07 -20.94 -25.93
C GLN A 90 34.32 -22.25 -26.68
N VAL A 91 33.32 -22.76 -27.40
CA VAL A 91 33.43 -24.01 -28.18
C VAL A 91 34.35 -23.83 -29.41
N GLU A 92 34.40 -22.66 -30.03
CA GLU A 92 35.35 -22.38 -31.12
C GLU A 92 36.81 -22.28 -30.66
N ILE A 93 37.04 -21.71 -29.46
CA ILE A 93 38.36 -21.59 -28.86
C ILE A 93 38.91 -22.97 -28.45
N GLU A 94 38.08 -23.87 -27.92
CA GLU A 94 38.52 -25.24 -27.56
C GLU A 94 38.81 -26.15 -28.78
N ARG A 95 38.30 -25.80 -29.97
CA ARG A 95 38.46 -26.59 -31.20
C ARG A 95 39.60 -26.11 -32.12
N SER A 96 40.22 -24.97 -31.82
CA SER A 96 41.32 -24.36 -32.59
C SER A 96 42.69 -24.68 -31.98
#